data_AF-A0A5E4IVQ7-F1
#
_entry.id   AF-A0A5E4IVQ7-F1
#
_cell.length_a   1.000
_cell.length_b   1.000
_cell.length_c   1.000
_cell.angle_alpha   90.00
_cell.angle_beta   90.00
_cell.angle_gamma   90.00
#
_symmetry.space_group_name_H-M   'P 1'
#
loop_
_entity.id
_entity.type
_entity.pdbx_description
1 polymer ?
#
loop_
_entity_poly.entity_id
_entity_poly.type
_entity_poly.pdbx_seq_one_letter_code
_entity_poly.pdbx_strand_id
1 'polypeptide(L)'
;MKPEYVVIGAVVLAIVGYLAYQYVLPEHVSVSISLADKAGAPVDGTVQLFADDKIVAEENATAGRASFSVGVRRGSVLSARATADGFLPGRVGIRKDTATITLQRITKTEPKTDFVIATDAAALDKKYGTEITAEIKSKMLELADAAGTAEGLRAKTVFIGENYSSLNEAVAKLQPSYLLIVGGTAIVPFVEYDTPLKGAPGLGFVAMQDPRVPSDNAYGVLPDAAYECNECYPDVAVGRLPDGNGEKSNSTILVALLDAAISAHRAKPQLRTMSSLVSRDSFGEHLTHALYAQLGNNIIDAPPNYLSEAGASDGNETNRLLYMLAALSPANALFLSVHGSMPPQPQVFAASDGSHEYFLMTRGLPPLENQSFENKIVLADACYGGNPYRAENESLPMLFLRNGAAAFLGSTTSALANRKVSSQNFDDEREILALGSSTALHYRVLKGLATGERIGDAVKAARREMQHGNAADELTSIQYVLYGDPTLRTSE
;
A
#
# COMPACT_ATOMS: atom_id res chain seq x y z
N MET A 1 15.72 -51.01 -35.54
CA MET A 1 15.83 -49.60 -35.95
C MET A 1 16.79 -49.53 -37.11
N LYS A 2 16.45 -48.84 -38.22
CA LYS A 2 17.44 -48.59 -39.28
C LYS A 2 18.55 -47.67 -38.72
N PRO A 3 19.83 -47.90 -39.05
CA PRO A 3 20.96 -47.10 -38.54
C PRO A 3 20.81 -45.60 -38.82
N GLU A 4 20.12 -45.23 -39.90
CA GLU A 4 19.76 -43.85 -40.25
C GLU A 4 18.97 -43.13 -39.14
N TYR A 5 18.07 -43.83 -38.43
CA TYR A 5 17.29 -43.22 -37.34
C TYR A 5 18.11 -42.98 -36.07
N VAL A 6 19.18 -43.75 -35.85
CA VAL A 6 20.09 -43.56 -34.71
C VAL A 6 20.95 -42.31 -34.91
N VAL A 7 21.43 -42.08 -36.14
CA VAL A 7 22.20 -40.88 -36.49
C VAL A 7 21.33 -39.62 -36.40
N ILE A 8 20.10 -39.67 -36.92
CA ILE A 8 19.16 -38.54 -36.81
C ILE A 8 18.84 -38.24 -35.33
N GLY A 9 18.56 -39.27 -34.52
CA GLY A 9 18.30 -39.09 -33.08
C GLY A 9 19.49 -38.47 -32.32
N ALA A 10 20.72 -38.90 -32.62
CA ALA A 10 21.93 -38.34 -32.01
C ALA A 10 22.16 -36.88 -32.40
N VAL A 11 21.93 -36.51 -33.68
CA VAL A 11 22.05 -35.13 -34.15
C VAL A 11 20.98 -34.24 -33.51
N VAL A 12 19.74 -34.70 -33.40
CA VAL A 12 18.67 -33.95 -32.72
C VAL A 12 18.99 -33.74 -31.24
N LEU A 13 19.45 -34.78 -30.52
CA LEU A 13 19.86 -34.65 -29.12
C LEU A 13 21.07 -33.71 -28.95
N ALA A 14 22.03 -33.74 -29.87
CA ALA A 14 23.16 -32.82 -29.86
C ALA A 14 22.74 -31.36 -30.12
N ILE A 15 21.81 -31.12 -31.05
CA ILE A 15 21.26 -29.79 -31.32
C ILE A 15 20.44 -29.30 -30.12
N VAL A 16 19.56 -30.13 -29.56
CA VAL A 16 18.78 -29.78 -28.36
C VAL A 16 19.71 -29.53 -27.17
N GLY A 17 20.74 -30.36 -26.99
CA GLY A 17 21.75 -30.18 -25.95
C GLY A 17 22.58 -28.91 -26.15
N TYR A 18 22.97 -28.59 -27.38
CA TYR A 18 23.70 -27.36 -27.71
C TYR A 18 22.83 -26.11 -27.55
N LEU A 19 21.56 -26.15 -27.97
CA LEU A 19 20.62 -25.06 -27.75
C LEU A 19 20.35 -24.89 -26.26
N ALA A 20 20.08 -25.96 -25.52
CA ALA A 20 19.93 -25.92 -24.07
C ALA A 20 21.20 -25.34 -23.40
N TYR A 21 22.38 -25.77 -23.83
CA TYR A 21 23.66 -25.24 -23.36
C TYR A 21 23.83 -23.73 -23.65
N GLN A 22 23.48 -23.28 -24.86
CA GLN A 22 23.47 -21.86 -25.24
C GLN A 22 22.44 -21.03 -24.47
N TYR A 23 21.35 -21.64 -24.00
CA TYR A 23 20.36 -21.01 -23.14
C TYR A 23 20.72 -21.06 -21.64
N VAL A 24 21.71 -21.88 -21.25
CA VAL A 24 22.15 -22.09 -19.87
C VAL A 24 23.44 -21.34 -19.55
N LEU A 25 24.33 -21.13 -20.53
CA LEU A 25 25.55 -20.38 -20.29
C LEU A 25 25.25 -18.91 -19.96
N PRO A 26 25.83 -18.36 -18.87
CA PRO A 26 25.69 -16.95 -18.55
C PRO A 26 26.42 -16.10 -19.60
N GLU A 27 25.77 -15.02 -20.01
CA GLU A 27 26.37 -13.93 -20.77
C GLU A 27 27.00 -12.95 -19.77
N HIS A 28 28.28 -12.65 -19.94
CA HIS A 28 28.96 -11.65 -19.12
C HIS A 28 28.66 -10.26 -19.65
N VAL A 29 28.00 -9.44 -18.83
CA VAL A 29 27.67 -8.06 -19.15
C VAL A 29 28.43 -7.13 -18.21
N SER A 30 29.06 -6.10 -18.77
CA SER A 30 29.64 -5.00 -18.02
C SER A 30 28.71 -3.80 -18.09
N VAL A 31 28.35 -3.25 -16.93
CA VAL A 31 27.43 -2.10 -16.83
C VAL A 31 28.07 -1.01 -15.98
N SER A 32 28.05 0.23 -16.44
CA SER A 32 28.42 1.40 -15.64
C SER A 32 27.19 2.25 -15.32
N ILE A 33 26.98 2.55 -14.03
CA ILE A 33 25.85 3.35 -13.55
C ILE A 33 26.38 4.66 -13.00
N SER A 34 25.82 5.77 -13.50
CA SER A 34 26.07 7.11 -12.94
C SER A 34 24.89 7.53 -12.05
N LEU A 35 25.18 7.97 -10.83
CA LEU A 35 24.21 8.55 -9.90
C LEU A 35 24.41 10.05 -9.83
N ALA A 36 23.32 10.79 -10.05
CA ALA A 36 23.34 12.25 -9.94
C ALA A 36 22.02 12.77 -9.37
N ASP A 37 22.03 13.97 -8.80
CA ASP A 37 20.80 14.69 -8.46
C ASP A 37 20.22 15.43 -9.68
N LYS A 38 19.09 16.12 -9.49
CA LYS A 38 18.45 16.92 -10.57
C LYS A 38 19.35 18.03 -11.13
N ALA A 39 20.31 18.53 -10.36
CA ALA A 39 21.27 19.54 -10.82
C ALA A 39 22.47 18.91 -11.56
N GLY A 40 22.52 17.57 -11.66
CA GLY A 40 23.62 16.83 -12.25
C GLY A 40 24.81 16.65 -11.31
N ALA A 41 24.68 17.01 -10.02
CA ALA A 41 25.75 16.79 -9.06
C ALA A 41 25.85 15.30 -8.73
N PRO A 42 27.06 14.71 -8.65
CA PRO A 42 27.23 13.30 -8.34
C PRO A 42 26.70 12.98 -6.94
N VAL A 43 26.04 11.83 -6.80
CA VAL A 43 25.48 11.35 -5.52
C VAL A 43 26.12 10.02 -5.15
N ASP A 44 26.70 9.95 -3.96
CA ASP A 44 27.17 8.69 -3.40
C ASP A 44 25.99 7.90 -2.81
N GLY A 45 25.97 6.60 -3.03
CA GLY A 45 24.86 5.74 -2.63
C GLY A 45 25.09 4.28 -3.00
N THR A 46 24.12 3.42 -2.70
CA THR A 46 24.18 1.99 -3.05
C THR A 46 23.45 1.77 -4.36
N VAL A 47 24.07 1.02 -5.28
CA VAL A 47 23.49 0.64 -6.57
C VAL A 47 23.34 -0.87 -6.62
N GLN A 48 22.12 -1.34 -6.88
CA GLN A 48 21.76 -2.74 -7.04
C GLN A 48 21.45 -3.01 -8.50
N LEU A 49 22.10 -4.02 -9.08
CA LEU A 49 21.85 -4.50 -10.42
C LEU A 49 20.93 -5.70 -10.39
N PHE A 50 19.87 -5.65 -11.18
CA PHE A 50 18.84 -6.69 -11.29
C PHE A 50 18.86 -7.33 -12.67
N ALA A 51 18.62 -8.64 -12.72
CA ALA A 51 18.30 -9.39 -13.92
C ALA A 51 16.99 -10.15 -13.70
N ASP A 52 15.98 -9.88 -14.53
CA ASP A 52 14.65 -10.51 -14.45
C ASP A 52 14.04 -10.51 -13.03
N ASP A 53 14.27 -9.43 -12.28
CA ASP A 53 13.80 -9.15 -10.90
C ASP A 53 14.68 -9.71 -9.76
N LYS A 54 15.77 -10.40 -10.06
CA LYS A 54 16.75 -10.87 -9.05
C LYS A 54 17.96 -9.97 -8.94
N ILE A 55 18.46 -9.75 -7.73
CA ILE A 55 19.71 -9.02 -7.53
C ILE A 55 20.87 -9.90 -7.99
N VAL A 56 21.66 -9.40 -8.93
CA VAL A 56 22.84 -10.10 -9.48
C VAL A 56 24.15 -9.46 -9.05
N ALA A 57 24.13 -8.19 -8.63
CA ALA A 57 25.26 -7.52 -8.00
C ALA A 57 24.82 -6.28 -7.22
N GLU A 58 25.66 -5.82 -6.31
CA GLU A 58 25.52 -4.58 -5.55
C GLU A 58 26.88 -3.92 -5.42
N GLU A 59 26.94 -2.60 -5.62
CA GLU A 59 28.15 -1.80 -5.49
C GLU A 59 27.80 -0.44 -4.88
N ASN A 60 28.74 0.15 -4.15
CA ASN A 60 28.62 1.53 -3.69
C ASN A 60 29.12 2.48 -4.78
N ALA A 61 28.27 3.42 -5.19
CA ALA A 61 28.66 4.50 -6.07
C ALA A 61 29.53 5.50 -5.29
N THR A 62 30.74 5.73 -5.79
CA THR A 62 31.68 6.75 -5.28
C THR A 62 31.92 7.81 -6.34
N ALA A 63 31.85 9.07 -5.96
CA ALA A 63 31.77 10.21 -6.88
C ALA A 63 30.66 10.01 -7.93
N GLY A 64 29.53 9.43 -7.51
CA GLY A 64 28.38 9.16 -8.36
C GLY A 64 28.60 8.10 -9.43
N ARG A 65 29.52 7.15 -9.26
CA ARG A 65 29.75 6.07 -10.24
C ARG A 65 29.86 4.70 -9.59
N ALA A 66 29.13 3.72 -10.15
CA ALA A 66 29.25 2.29 -9.86
C ALA A 66 29.50 1.53 -11.15
N SER A 67 30.23 0.42 -11.11
CA SER A 67 30.48 -0.41 -12.30
C SER A 67 30.43 -1.89 -11.94
N PHE A 68 29.77 -2.66 -12.79
CA PHE A 68 29.43 -4.05 -12.56
C PHE A 68 29.98 -4.93 -13.68
N SER A 69 30.39 -6.14 -13.34
CA SER A 69 30.65 -7.22 -14.30
C SER A 69 29.95 -8.48 -13.79
N VAL A 70 28.85 -8.85 -14.44
CA VAL A 70 27.97 -9.93 -13.97
C VAL A 70 27.69 -10.94 -15.08
N GLY A 71 27.61 -12.22 -14.71
CA GLY A 71 27.09 -13.27 -15.58
C GLY A 71 25.58 -13.36 -15.43
N VAL A 72 24.83 -13.09 -16.49
CA VAL A 72 23.36 -13.13 -16.49
C VAL A 72 22.85 -14.08 -17.56
N ARG A 73 21.62 -14.56 -17.43
CA ARG A 73 21.04 -15.42 -18.46
C ARG A 73 20.87 -14.61 -19.74
N ARG A 74 21.15 -15.24 -20.89
CA ARG A 74 20.97 -14.58 -22.18
C ARG A 74 19.51 -14.15 -22.36
N GLY A 75 19.32 -12.87 -22.70
CA GLY A 75 18.00 -12.25 -22.86
C GLY A 75 17.36 -11.75 -21.57
N SER A 76 18.05 -11.84 -20.43
CA SER A 76 17.58 -11.22 -19.19
C SER A 76 17.38 -9.72 -19.34
N VAL A 77 16.31 -9.20 -18.77
CA VAL A 77 16.07 -7.76 -18.69
C VAL A 77 16.86 -7.19 -17.52
N LEU A 78 17.80 -6.30 -17.84
CA LEU A 78 18.62 -5.62 -16.83
C LEU A 78 17.96 -4.34 -16.36
N SER A 79 18.01 -4.10 -15.05
CA SER A 79 17.65 -2.82 -14.43
C SER A 79 18.58 -2.52 -13.27
N ALA A 80 18.77 -1.25 -12.93
CA ALA A 80 19.49 -0.86 -11.73
C ALA A 80 18.60 -0.01 -10.83
N ARG A 81 18.67 -0.25 -9.53
CA ARG A 81 18.07 0.58 -8.47
C ARG A 81 19.19 1.26 -7.70
N ALA A 82 18.98 2.49 -7.28
CA ALA A 82 19.90 3.18 -6.39
C ALA A 82 19.18 3.81 -5.21
N THR A 83 19.84 3.77 -4.05
CA THR A 83 19.41 4.41 -2.81
C THR A 83 20.54 5.28 -2.28
N ALA A 84 20.19 6.42 -1.69
CA ALA A 84 21.15 7.31 -1.05
C ALA A 84 20.47 8.06 0.10
N ASP A 85 21.22 8.35 1.14
CA ASP A 85 20.69 9.05 2.32
C ASP A 85 20.14 10.43 1.96
N GLY A 86 18.89 10.67 2.32
CA GLY A 86 18.20 11.93 2.03
C GLY A 86 17.72 12.06 0.58
N PHE A 87 17.67 10.97 -0.18
CA PHE A 87 17.10 10.92 -1.52
C PHE A 87 15.98 9.86 -1.63
N LEU A 88 15.03 10.10 -2.54
CA LEU A 88 14.11 9.07 -2.99
C LEU A 88 14.88 8.05 -3.85
N PRO A 89 14.62 6.74 -3.71
CA PRO A 89 15.16 5.71 -4.56
C PRO A 89 14.89 5.98 -6.04
N GLY A 90 15.87 5.70 -6.89
CA GLY A 90 15.74 5.78 -8.34
C GLY A 90 15.96 4.43 -8.98
N ARG A 91 15.31 4.16 -10.11
CA ARG A 91 15.55 2.94 -10.88
C ARG A 91 15.51 3.23 -12.39
N VAL A 92 16.31 2.48 -13.13
CA VAL A 92 16.43 2.62 -14.58
C VAL A 92 16.55 1.25 -15.26
N GLY A 93 15.88 1.08 -16.39
CA GLY A 93 16.09 -0.06 -17.27
C GLY A 93 17.38 0.12 -18.07
N ILE A 94 18.20 -0.93 -18.14
CA ILE A 94 19.51 -0.90 -18.78
C ILE A 94 19.38 -1.48 -20.18
N ARG A 95 19.45 -0.61 -21.20
CA ARG A 95 19.42 -1.02 -22.63
C ARG A 95 20.80 -1.09 -23.29
N LYS A 96 21.82 -0.53 -22.63
CA LYS A 96 23.21 -0.44 -23.09
C LYS A 96 24.13 -0.80 -21.92
N ASP A 97 25.44 -0.76 -22.14
CA ASP A 97 26.47 -0.88 -21.11
C ASP A 97 26.51 0.29 -20.10
N THR A 98 25.69 1.33 -20.28
CA THR A 98 25.66 2.51 -19.43
C THR A 98 24.24 2.97 -19.12
N ALA A 99 24.01 3.45 -17.90
CA ALA A 99 22.78 4.12 -17.51
C ALA A 99 23.02 5.20 -16.45
N THR A 100 22.13 6.18 -16.39
CA THR A 100 22.14 7.22 -15.36
C THR A 100 20.87 7.10 -14.53
N ILE A 101 21.02 7.15 -13.21
CA ILE A 101 19.90 7.25 -12.26
C ILE A 101 19.94 8.66 -11.66
N THR A 102 18.86 9.41 -11.88
CA THR A 102 18.66 10.72 -11.24
C THR A 102 17.90 10.53 -9.93
N LEU A 103 18.52 10.90 -8.82
CA LEU A 103 17.93 10.82 -7.48
C LEU A 103 17.31 12.16 -7.07
N GLN A 104 16.16 12.10 -6.40
CA GLN A 104 15.44 13.28 -5.95
C GLN A 104 15.70 13.52 -4.47
N ARG A 105 16.17 14.71 -4.10
CA ARG A 105 16.44 15.05 -2.70
C ARG A 105 15.13 15.17 -1.93
N ILE A 106 15.06 14.53 -0.77
CA ILE A 106 13.94 14.65 0.16
C ILE A 106 14.07 15.99 0.90
N THR A 107 13.02 16.80 0.87
CA THR A 107 12.96 18.02 1.67
C THR A 107 12.90 17.64 3.15
N LYS A 108 13.94 17.99 3.92
CA LYS A 108 13.89 17.88 5.38
C LYS A 108 13.24 19.14 5.94
N THR A 109 12.06 18.98 6.53
CA THR A 109 11.40 20.04 7.30
C THR A 109 11.41 19.67 8.77
N GLU A 110 11.74 20.63 9.63
CA GLU A 110 11.52 20.48 11.06
C GLU A 110 10.05 20.78 11.37
N PRO A 111 9.29 19.81 11.91
CA PRO A 111 7.87 19.98 12.12
C PRO A 111 7.58 21.01 13.23
N LYS A 112 6.75 22.01 12.93
CA LYS A 112 6.34 23.01 13.93
C LYS A 112 5.28 22.45 14.88
N THR A 113 4.45 21.55 14.39
CA THR A 113 3.42 20.81 15.13
C THR A 113 3.64 19.33 14.88
N ASP A 114 3.33 18.45 15.82
CA ASP A 114 3.52 17.02 15.58
C ASP A 114 2.29 16.47 14.85
N PHE A 115 1.09 16.73 15.40
CA PHE A 115 -0.16 16.14 14.91
C PHE A 115 -1.25 17.20 14.71
N VAL A 116 -1.88 17.21 13.53
CA VAL A 116 -3.05 18.04 13.23
C VAL A 116 -4.26 17.16 12.97
N ILE A 117 -5.37 17.43 13.65
CA ILE A 117 -6.66 16.77 13.46
C ILE A 117 -7.61 17.81 12.85
N ALA A 118 -8.05 17.60 11.61
CA ALA A 118 -8.72 18.63 10.83
C ALA A 118 -10.07 18.19 10.26
N THR A 119 -11.03 19.12 10.22
CA THR A 119 -12.33 18.96 9.52
C THR A 119 -12.79 20.30 8.95
N ASP A 120 -13.69 20.27 7.98
CA ASP A 120 -14.48 21.44 7.57
C ASP A 120 -15.72 21.56 8.46
N ALA A 121 -15.78 22.61 9.28
CA ALA A 121 -16.86 22.78 10.26
C ALA A 121 -18.22 23.04 9.62
N ALA A 122 -18.26 23.86 8.57
CA ALA A 122 -19.50 24.22 7.89
C ALA A 122 -20.07 23.04 7.09
N ALA A 123 -19.20 22.26 6.45
CA ALA A 123 -19.61 21.06 5.74
C ALA A 123 -20.07 19.95 6.71
N LEU A 124 -19.44 19.85 7.89
CA LEU A 124 -19.87 18.94 8.95
C LEU A 124 -21.27 19.31 9.46
N ASP A 125 -21.53 20.58 9.76
CA ASP A 125 -22.85 21.09 10.15
C ASP A 125 -23.92 20.83 9.07
N LYS A 126 -23.58 21.04 7.80
CA LYS A 126 -24.48 20.77 6.68
C LYS A 126 -24.88 19.29 6.63
N LYS A 127 -23.94 18.38 6.92
CA LYS A 127 -24.14 16.93 6.80
C LYS A 127 -24.82 16.31 8.02
N TYR A 128 -24.35 16.63 9.22
CA TYR A 128 -24.76 15.97 10.47
C TYR A 128 -25.66 16.83 11.38
N GLY A 129 -25.77 18.14 11.10
CA GLY A 129 -26.45 19.07 11.99
C GLY A 129 -25.59 19.50 13.19
N THR A 130 -26.00 20.59 13.83
CA THR A 130 -25.16 21.30 14.82
C THR A 130 -24.88 20.49 16.09
N GLU A 131 -25.81 19.63 16.52
CA GLU A 131 -25.66 18.82 17.74
C GLU A 131 -24.56 17.76 17.56
N ILE A 132 -24.65 16.94 16.50
CA ILE A 132 -23.64 15.92 16.19
C ILE A 132 -22.30 16.57 15.85
N THR A 133 -22.29 17.71 15.13
CA THR A 133 -21.03 18.45 14.89
C THR A 133 -20.36 18.86 16.20
N ALA A 134 -21.10 19.37 17.18
CA ALA A 134 -20.52 19.76 18.46
C ALA A 134 -19.87 18.57 19.18
N GLU A 135 -20.51 17.40 19.13
CA GLU A 135 -19.97 16.16 19.67
C GLU A 135 -18.68 15.72 18.95
N ILE A 136 -18.68 15.73 17.60
CA ILE A 136 -17.49 15.40 16.80
C ILE A 136 -16.33 16.35 17.13
N LYS A 137 -16.60 17.66 17.23
CA LYS A 137 -15.58 18.66 17.61
C LYS A 137 -15.02 18.39 19.01
N SER A 138 -15.87 18.03 19.98
CA SER A 138 -15.42 17.62 21.33
C SER A 138 -14.51 16.40 21.26
N LYS A 139 -14.90 15.37 20.49
CA LYS A 139 -14.11 14.15 20.34
C LYS A 139 -12.77 14.36 19.62
N MET A 140 -12.69 15.30 18.68
CA MET A 140 -11.41 15.70 18.09
C MET A 140 -10.46 16.32 19.13
N LEU A 141 -10.98 17.12 20.08
CA LEU A 141 -10.20 17.69 21.17
C LEU A 141 -9.74 16.60 22.16
N GLU A 142 -10.63 15.67 22.50
CA GLU A 142 -10.29 14.50 23.33
C GLU A 142 -9.21 13.63 22.69
N LEU A 143 -9.25 13.42 21.36
CA LEU A 143 -8.21 12.70 20.64
C LEU A 143 -6.86 13.43 20.66
N ALA A 144 -6.87 14.77 20.50
CA ALA A 144 -5.64 15.56 20.62
C ALA A 144 -5.00 15.40 22.02
N ASP A 145 -5.81 15.44 23.08
CA ASP A 145 -5.36 15.23 24.46
C ASP A 145 -4.84 13.80 24.69
N ALA A 146 -5.55 12.79 24.16
CA ALA A 146 -5.14 11.39 24.23
C ALA A 146 -3.78 11.16 23.56
N ALA A 147 -3.58 11.69 22.34
CA ALA A 147 -2.30 11.62 21.64
C ALA A 147 -1.19 12.39 22.37
N GLY A 148 -1.50 13.55 22.96
CA GLY A 148 -0.55 14.30 23.78
C GLY A 148 -0.12 13.54 25.03
N THR A 149 -1.06 12.94 25.73
CA THR A 149 -0.82 12.21 26.98
C THR A 149 -0.13 10.86 26.77
N ALA A 150 -0.58 10.09 25.77
CA ALA A 150 -0.08 8.73 25.52
C ALA A 150 1.25 8.70 24.75
N GLU A 151 1.44 9.64 23.83
CA GLU A 151 2.53 9.64 22.84
C GLU A 151 3.44 10.87 22.93
N GLY A 152 3.12 11.85 23.78
CA GLY A 152 3.89 13.09 23.92
C GLY A 152 3.79 14.01 22.70
N LEU A 153 2.75 13.86 21.87
CA LEU A 153 2.59 14.63 20.63
C LEU A 153 2.00 16.02 20.91
N ARG A 154 2.58 17.05 20.29
CA ARG A 154 1.97 18.38 20.23
C ARG A 154 0.84 18.34 19.20
N ALA A 155 -0.34 17.91 19.65
CA ALA A 155 -1.54 17.79 18.84
C ALA A 155 -2.34 19.09 18.79
N LYS A 156 -2.96 19.39 17.64
CA LYS A 156 -3.83 20.56 17.45
C LYS A 156 -5.04 20.21 16.60
N THR A 157 -6.22 20.63 17.05
CA THR A 157 -7.45 20.56 16.25
C THR A 157 -7.56 21.77 15.33
N VAL A 158 -8.02 21.54 14.10
CA VAL A 158 -8.21 22.56 13.08
C VAL A 158 -9.62 22.46 12.50
N PHE A 159 -10.35 23.57 12.56
CA PHE A 159 -11.68 23.72 11.97
C PHE A 159 -11.58 24.68 10.78
N ILE A 160 -11.68 24.15 9.57
CA ILE A 160 -11.64 24.93 8.33
C ILE A 160 -12.88 25.83 8.26
N GLY A 161 -12.69 27.06 7.79
CA GLY A 161 -13.69 28.13 7.81
C GLY A 161 -13.69 28.95 9.10
N GLU A 162 -13.14 28.44 10.20
CA GLU A 162 -12.99 29.19 11.46
C GLU A 162 -11.59 29.79 11.58
N ASN A 163 -10.56 28.93 11.57
CA ASN A 163 -9.18 29.33 11.86
C ASN A 163 -8.27 29.42 10.63
N TYR A 164 -8.69 28.77 9.53
CA TYR A 164 -7.95 28.65 8.28
C TYR A 164 -8.97 28.59 7.13
N SER A 165 -8.61 29.12 5.96
CA SER A 165 -9.47 29.12 4.77
C SER A 165 -9.50 27.76 4.06
N SER A 166 -8.44 26.95 4.22
CA SER A 166 -8.34 25.62 3.63
C SER A 166 -7.42 24.71 4.43
N LEU A 167 -7.54 23.40 4.21
CA LEU A 167 -6.66 22.40 4.83
C LEU A 167 -5.20 22.58 4.41
N ASN A 168 -4.94 22.89 3.14
CA ASN A 168 -3.59 23.16 2.62
C ASN A 168 -2.95 24.38 3.30
N GLU A 169 -3.72 25.45 3.55
CA GLU A 169 -3.22 26.61 4.31
C GLU A 169 -2.83 26.20 5.74
N ALA A 170 -3.67 25.40 6.41
CA ALA A 170 -3.38 24.93 7.76
C ALA A 170 -2.10 24.09 7.79
N VAL A 171 -1.95 23.14 6.87
CA VAL A 171 -0.77 22.28 6.75
C VAL A 171 0.48 23.11 6.44
N ALA A 172 0.42 24.04 5.48
CA ALA A 172 1.54 24.92 5.14
C ALA A 172 2.02 25.76 6.33
N LYS A 173 1.07 26.27 7.14
CA LYS A 173 1.39 27.13 8.29
C LYS A 173 1.86 26.34 9.51
N LEU A 174 1.25 25.19 9.77
CA LEU A 174 1.52 24.36 10.96
C LEU A 174 2.63 23.34 10.75
N GLN A 175 2.98 23.03 9.49
CA GLN A 175 3.99 22.05 9.07
C GLN A 175 3.98 20.79 9.95
N PRO A 176 2.85 20.05 10.00
CA PRO A 176 2.72 18.90 10.89
C PRO A 176 3.54 17.70 10.41
N SER A 177 3.92 16.79 11.32
CA SER A 177 4.40 15.45 10.92
C SER A 177 3.28 14.52 10.50
N TYR A 178 2.11 14.67 11.14
CA TYR A 178 0.93 13.84 10.93
C TYR A 178 -0.33 14.69 10.74
N LEU A 179 -1.17 14.27 9.81
CA LEU A 179 -2.47 14.88 9.54
C LEU A 179 -3.57 13.82 9.60
N LEU A 180 -4.55 14.00 10.49
CA LEU A 180 -5.79 13.23 10.50
C LEU A 180 -6.92 14.09 9.96
N ILE A 181 -7.51 13.65 8.84
CA ILE A 181 -8.71 14.25 8.27
C ILE A 181 -9.94 13.58 8.90
N VAL A 182 -10.89 14.35 9.42
CA VAL A 182 -12.14 13.82 9.99
C VAL A 182 -13.29 14.14 9.04
N GLY A 183 -13.94 13.10 8.52
CA GLY A 183 -15.02 13.20 7.54
C GLY A 183 -14.68 12.57 6.19
N GLY A 184 -15.70 12.23 5.40
CA GLY A 184 -15.55 11.74 4.03
C GLY A 184 -15.61 12.86 2.98
N THR A 185 -15.87 12.48 1.73
CA THR A 185 -15.78 13.33 0.53
C THR A 185 -16.68 14.58 0.57
N ALA A 186 -17.83 14.48 1.24
CA ALA A 186 -18.77 15.60 1.37
C ALA A 186 -18.32 16.67 2.39
N ILE A 187 -17.35 16.36 3.25
CA ILE A 187 -16.82 17.27 4.28
C ILE A 187 -15.44 17.79 3.86
N VAL A 188 -14.51 16.87 3.64
CA VAL A 188 -13.19 17.18 3.08
C VAL A 188 -13.03 16.33 1.82
N PRO A 189 -13.13 16.92 0.62
CA PRO A 189 -13.02 16.17 -0.64
C PRO A 189 -11.70 15.43 -0.75
N PHE A 190 -11.66 14.37 -1.55
CA PHE A 190 -10.38 13.84 -2.04
C PHE A 190 -9.88 14.76 -3.15
N VAL A 191 -8.56 14.90 -3.26
CA VAL A 191 -7.97 15.56 -4.43
C VAL A 191 -7.87 14.52 -5.53
N GLU A 192 -8.39 14.87 -6.70
CA GLU A 192 -8.38 14.01 -7.88
C GLU A 192 -7.12 14.26 -8.71
N TYR A 193 -6.41 13.20 -9.08
CA TYR A 193 -5.26 13.24 -9.97
C TYR A 193 -5.54 12.56 -11.30
N ASP A 194 -4.90 12.99 -12.38
CA ASP A 194 -4.90 12.20 -13.60
C ASP A 194 -4.13 10.90 -13.35
N THR A 195 -4.66 9.79 -13.87
CA THR A 195 -3.97 8.51 -13.73
C THR A 195 -2.59 8.54 -14.41
N PRO A 196 -1.50 8.14 -13.72
CA PRO A 196 -0.17 8.07 -14.33
C PRO A 196 -0.09 6.95 -15.37
N LEU A 197 -1.09 6.06 -15.44
CA LEU A 197 -1.19 5.01 -16.45
C LEU A 197 -1.49 5.54 -17.87
N LYS A 198 -1.81 6.83 -18.02
CA LYS A 198 -2.12 7.43 -19.31
C LYS A 198 -0.90 7.37 -20.23
N GLY A 199 -0.96 6.50 -21.23
CA GLY A 199 0.14 6.26 -22.17
C GLY A 199 1.12 5.17 -21.74
N ALA A 200 0.92 4.54 -20.58
CA ALA A 200 1.71 3.40 -20.15
C ALA A 200 1.43 2.16 -21.05
N PRO A 201 2.45 1.54 -21.65
CA PRO A 201 2.26 0.38 -22.53
C PRO A 201 1.54 -0.78 -21.82
N GLY A 202 0.48 -1.31 -22.46
CA GLY A 202 -0.26 -2.47 -21.94
C GLY A 202 -1.22 -2.18 -20.77
N LEU A 203 -1.31 -0.93 -20.31
CA LEU A 203 -2.17 -0.51 -19.18
C LEU A 203 -3.26 0.50 -19.58
N GLY A 204 -3.44 0.76 -20.88
CA GLY A 204 -4.39 1.73 -21.38
C GLY A 204 -5.85 1.44 -20.99
N PHE A 205 -6.25 0.17 -20.85
CA PHE A 205 -7.60 -0.19 -20.42
C PHE A 205 -7.87 0.22 -18.97
N VAL A 206 -6.90 0.06 -18.07
CA VAL A 206 -7.00 0.51 -16.68
C VAL A 206 -7.07 2.03 -16.63
N ALA A 207 -6.24 2.73 -17.42
CA ALA A 207 -6.28 4.19 -17.50
C ALA A 207 -7.62 4.75 -18.01
N MET A 208 -8.33 3.99 -18.86
CA MET A 208 -9.68 4.34 -19.31
C MET A 208 -10.74 4.10 -18.23
N GLN A 209 -10.58 3.04 -17.44
CA GLN A 209 -11.49 2.69 -16.36
C GLN A 209 -11.35 3.66 -15.18
N ASP A 210 -10.11 4.00 -14.83
CA ASP A 210 -9.75 4.91 -13.74
C ASP A 210 -9.01 6.13 -14.30
N PRO A 211 -9.70 7.06 -14.98
CA PRO A 211 -9.06 8.25 -15.54
C PRO A 211 -8.61 9.22 -14.45
N ARG A 212 -9.21 9.12 -13.27
CA ARG A 212 -8.97 9.98 -12.10
C ARG A 212 -8.73 9.12 -10.86
N VAL A 213 -7.75 9.53 -10.06
CA VAL A 213 -7.33 8.84 -8.85
C VAL A 213 -7.60 9.75 -7.65
N PRO A 214 -8.59 9.42 -6.80
CA PRO A 214 -8.85 10.15 -5.57
C PRO A 214 -7.72 9.88 -4.57
N SER A 215 -7.17 10.94 -3.96
CA SER A 215 -6.09 10.82 -2.98
C SER A 215 -6.14 11.91 -1.92
N ASP A 216 -5.67 11.56 -0.72
CA ASP A 216 -5.42 12.50 0.38
C ASP A 216 -3.99 13.01 0.40
N ASN A 217 -3.10 12.46 -0.43
CA ASN A 217 -1.67 12.79 -0.39
C ASN A 217 -1.40 14.27 -0.65
N ALA A 218 -2.25 14.92 -1.44
CA ALA A 218 -2.20 16.35 -1.71
C ALA A 218 -2.13 17.18 -0.42
N TYR A 219 -2.89 16.78 0.60
CA TYR A 219 -2.94 17.46 1.89
C TYR A 219 -1.68 17.24 2.72
N GLY A 220 -0.83 16.30 2.33
CA GLY A 220 0.43 16.01 3.00
C GLY A 220 1.67 16.58 2.30
N VAL A 221 1.51 17.35 1.22
CA VAL A 221 2.62 18.00 0.51
C VAL A 221 2.88 19.37 1.12
N LEU A 222 4.11 19.63 1.57
CA LEU A 222 4.50 20.94 2.08
C LEU A 222 4.88 21.90 0.93
N PRO A 223 4.74 23.22 1.10
CA PRO A 223 5.04 24.20 0.05
C PRO A 223 6.47 24.14 -0.52
N ASP A 224 7.44 23.74 0.33
CA ASP A 224 8.86 23.65 -0.04
C ASP A 224 9.23 22.27 -0.65
N ALA A 225 8.25 21.39 -0.87
CA ALA A 225 8.46 20.10 -1.53
C ALA A 225 8.75 20.32 -3.03
N ALA A 226 9.99 20.05 -3.43
CA ALA A 226 10.48 20.28 -4.78
C ALA A 226 10.89 18.99 -5.50
N TYR A 227 10.10 17.92 -5.34
CA TYR A 227 10.26 16.68 -6.10
C TYR A 227 9.18 16.53 -7.17
N GLU A 228 9.43 15.67 -8.15
CA GLU A 228 8.44 15.29 -9.15
C GLU A 228 7.49 14.25 -8.54
N CYS A 229 6.23 14.30 -8.94
CA CYS A 229 5.12 13.60 -8.29
C CYS A 229 5.09 13.86 -6.77
N ASN A 230 4.91 15.11 -6.36
CA ASN A 230 4.83 15.48 -4.95
C ASN A 230 3.72 14.68 -4.22
N GLU A 231 2.61 14.46 -4.91
CA GLU A 231 1.48 13.64 -4.48
C GLU A 231 1.81 12.15 -4.32
N CYS A 232 2.87 11.63 -4.96
CA CYS A 232 3.32 10.27 -4.73
C CYS A 232 4.02 10.14 -3.36
N TYR A 233 4.68 11.20 -2.90
CA TYR A 233 5.59 11.14 -1.75
C TYR A 233 5.28 12.26 -0.75
N PRO A 234 4.13 12.25 -0.05
CA PRO A 234 3.81 13.33 0.88
C PRO A 234 4.84 13.45 2.00
N ASP A 235 5.15 14.68 2.43
CA ASP A 235 6.04 14.97 3.55
C ASP A 235 5.40 14.60 4.89
N VAL A 236 4.09 14.85 4.98
CA VAL A 236 3.23 14.59 6.13
C VAL A 236 2.58 13.22 5.99
N ALA A 237 2.56 12.46 7.07
CA ALA A 237 1.80 11.21 7.13
C ALA A 237 0.30 11.52 7.26
N VAL A 238 -0.49 11.19 6.24
CA VAL A 238 -1.92 11.51 6.19
C VAL A 238 -2.75 10.27 6.48
N GLY A 239 -3.67 10.39 7.42
CA GLY A 239 -4.76 9.43 7.65
C GLY A 239 -6.12 10.14 7.62
N ARG A 240 -7.19 9.36 7.51
CA ARG A 240 -8.57 9.88 7.48
C ARG A 240 -9.49 9.03 8.35
N LEU A 241 -10.42 9.63 9.10
CA LEU A 241 -11.60 8.95 9.63
C LEU A 241 -12.75 9.18 8.63
N PRO A 242 -12.99 8.24 7.70
CA PRO A 242 -13.99 8.43 6.64
C PRO A 242 -15.42 8.33 7.16
N ASP A 243 -16.37 8.79 6.36
CA ASP A 243 -17.79 8.48 6.48
C ASP A 243 -18.38 8.08 5.12
N GLY A 244 -19.68 7.76 5.07
CA GLY A 244 -20.35 7.46 3.81
C GLY A 244 -20.47 8.67 2.88
N ASN A 245 -20.51 8.43 1.56
CA ASN A 245 -20.57 9.47 0.51
C ASN A 245 -21.86 10.34 0.47
N GLY A 246 -22.80 10.18 1.40
CA GLY A 246 -24.05 10.95 1.43
C GLY A 246 -23.85 12.42 1.82
N GLU A 247 -24.74 13.29 1.33
CA GLU A 247 -24.72 14.73 1.64
C GLU A 247 -25.33 15.08 3.01
N LYS A 248 -26.16 14.20 3.55
CA LYS A 248 -26.78 14.31 4.88
C LYS A 248 -26.74 12.96 5.58
N SER A 249 -26.59 12.97 6.90
CA SER A 249 -26.53 11.77 7.71
C SER A 249 -26.99 12.04 9.14
N ASN A 250 -27.73 11.08 9.72
CA ASN A 250 -28.00 11.03 11.15
C ASN A 250 -27.12 9.98 11.85
N SER A 251 -26.12 9.43 11.14
CA SER A 251 -25.18 8.46 11.69
C SER A 251 -24.25 9.13 12.70
N THR A 252 -23.85 8.38 13.74
CA THR A 252 -22.83 8.80 14.70
C THR A 252 -21.46 8.20 14.37
N ILE A 253 -21.26 7.72 13.14
CA ILE A 253 -20.05 6.98 12.75
C ILE A 253 -18.76 7.73 13.05
N LEU A 254 -18.66 9.03 12.76
CA LEU A 254 -17.44 9.81 13.03
C LEU A 254 -17.14 9.91 14.53
N VAL A 255 -18.17 10.00 15.38
CA VAL A 255 -17.99 9.94 16.84
C VAL A 255 -17.43 8.58 17.24
N ALA A 256 -18.02 7.49 16.73
CA ALA A 256 -17.56 6.13 17.01
C ALA A 256 -16.10 5.89 16.54
N LEU A 257 -15.73 6.40 15.37
CA LEU A 257 -14.36 6.31 14.86
C LEU A 257 -13.36 7.13 15.69
N LEU A 258 -13.76 8.31 16.17
CA LEU A 258 -12.93 9.11 17.08
C LEU A 258 -12.76 8.42 18.44
N ASP A 259 -13.83 7.84 18.99
CA ASP A 259 -13.76 7.06 20.23
C ASP A 259 -12.86 5.83 20.07
N ALA A 260 -12.93 5.14 18.93
CA ALA A 260 -12.04 4.03 18.61
C ALA A 260 -10.57 4.48 18.54
N ALA A 261 -10.28 5.63 17.90
CA ALA A 261 -8.93 6.19 17.86
C ALA A 261 -8.41 6.59 19.25
N ILE A 262 -9.25 7.23 20.08
CA ILE A 262 -8.95 7.56 21.48
C ILE A 262 -8.64 6.30 22.29
N SER A 263 -9.46 5.25 22.12
CA SER A 263 -9.25 3.96 22.77
C SER A 263 -7.95 3.30 22.32
N ALA A 264 -7.63 3.35 21.03
CA ALA A 264 -6.41 2.78 20.48
C ALA A 264 -5.14 3.43 21.07
N HIS A 265 -5.11 4.74 21.30
CA HIS A 265 -4.00 5.41 22.01
C HIS A 265 -3.78 4.88 23.43
N ARG A 266 -4.86 4.46 24.10
CA ARG A 266 -4.80 3.86 25.44
C ARG A 266 -4.40 2.38 25.38
N ALA A 267 -4.93 1.64 24.42
CA ALA A 267 -4.73 0.21 24.28
C ALA A 267 -3.36 -0.16 23.70
N LYS A 268 -2.78 0.71 22.86
CA LYS A 268 -1.54 0.49 22.11
C LYS A 268 -1.57 -0.85 21.35
N PRO A 269 -2.29 -0.91 20.20
CA PRO A 269 -2.43 -2.13 19.41
C PRO A 269 -1.10 -2.85 19.24
N GLN A 270 -1.06 -4.18 19.31
CA GLN A 270 0.19 -4.93 19.15
C GLN A 270 0.19 -5.63 17.80
N LEU A 271 1.28 -5.60 17.04
CA LEU A 271 1.40 -6.42 15.83
C LEU A 271 2.12 -7.73 16.16
N ARG A 272 1.40 -8.71 16.71
CA ARG A 272 1.97 -10.02 17.07
C ARG A 272 1.68 -11.13 16.07
N THR A 273 0.52 -11.05 15.45
CA THR A 273 -0.06 -12.11 14.62
C THR A 273 -0.67 -11.46 13.40
N MET A 274 -0.40 -12.04 12.23
CA MET A 274 -0.99 -11.60 10.97
C MET A 274 -1.77 -12.77 10.38
N SER A 275 -3.01 -12.51 9.95
CA SER A 275 -3.74 -13.45 9.13
C SER A 275 -3.81 -12.92 7.71
N SER A 276 -3.65 -13.82 6.76
CA SER A 276 -3.73 -13.53 5.33
C SER A 276 -4.99 -14.14 4.75
N LEU A 277 -5.66 -13.41 3.85
CA LEU A 277 -6.67 -13.93 2.94
C LEU A 277 -6.21 -13.58 1.52
N VAL A 278 -5.85 -14.59 0.73
CA VAL A 278 -5.16 -14.40 -0.55
C VAL A 278 -5.86 -15.18 -1.65
N SER A 279 -6.16 -14.51 -2.76
CA SER A 279 -6.68 -15.14 -3.97
C SER A 279 -5.66 -16.02 -4.61
N ARG A 280 -6.07 -17.18 -5.11
CA ARG A 280 -5.17 -18.10 -5.82
C ARG A 280 -4.43 -17.43 -6.99
N ASP A 281 -5.06 -16.48 -7.66
CA ASP A 281 -4.46 -15.72 -8.77
C ASP A 281 -3.79 -14.39 -8.35
N SER A 282 -3.98 -13.99 -7.09
CA SER A 282 -3.21 -12.94 -6.41
C SER A 282 -2.07 -13.54 -5.58
N PHE A 283 -2.02 -14.88 -5.47
CA PHE A 283 -1.11 -15.64 -4.64
C PHE A 283 0.28 -15.63 -5.26
N GLY A 284 1.26 -15.09 -4.56
CA GLY A 284 2.66 -15.45 -4.77
C GLY A 284 3.18 -16.17 -3.54
N GLU A 285 4.03 -17.19 -3.74
CA GLU A 285 4.63 -17.95 -2.63
C GLU A 285 5.41 -17.03 -1.66
N HIS A 286 5.84 -15.86 -2.12
CA HIS A 286 6.45 -14.80 -1.31
C HIS A 286 5.58 -14.29 -0.16
N LEU A 287 4.25 -14.36 -0.29
CA LEU A 287 3.33 -14.00 0.80
C LEU A 287 3.33 -15.05 1.90
N THR A 288 3.78 -16.28 1.59
CA THR A 288 3.65 -17.43 2.48
C THR A 288 4.92 -17.79 3.25
N HIS A 289 6.15 -17.63 2.74
CA HIS A 289 7.33 -18.05 3.53
C HIS A 289 8.62 -17.22 3.32
N ALA A 290 9.49 -17.28 4.34
CA ALA A 290 10.72 -16.51 4.60
C ALA A 290 10.54 -15.09 5.17
N LEU A 291 10.24 -14.07 4.37
CA LEU A 291 10.38 -12.67 4.82
C LEU A 291 9.22 -12.16 5.69
N TYR A 292 7.96 -12.46 5.34
CA TYR A 292 6.81 -12.08 6.17
C TYR A 292 6.80 -12.79 7.53
N ALA A 293 7.27 -14.04 7.57
CA ALA A 293 7.42 -14.79 8.82
C ALA A 293 8.55 -14.23 9.71
N GLN A 294 9.60 -13.66 9.11
CA GLN A 294 10.69 -12.98 9.83
C GLN A 294 10.26 -11.68 10.50
N LEU A 295 9.12 -11.09 10.12
CA LEU A 295 8.57 -9.91 10.79
C LEU A 295 7.99 -10.20 12.20
N GLY A 296 8.33 -11.36 12.79
CA GLY A 296 7.84 -11.78 14.11
C GLY A 296 6.35 -12.15 14.12
N ASN A 297 5.70 -12.15 12.95
CA ASN A 297 4.29 -12.42 12.80
C ASN A 297 4.06 -13.92 12.59
N ASN A 298 3.26 -14.53 13.46
CA ASN A 298 2.68 -15.84 13.15
C ASN A 298 1.67 -15.64 12.04
N ILE A 299 2.04 -16.03 10.82
CA ILE A 299 1.14 -16.02 9.68
C ILE A 299 0.15 -17.16 9.87
N ILE A 300 -1.12 -16.81 10.06
CA ILE A 300 -2.22 -17.76 10.00
C ILE A 300 -2.78 -17.66 8.59
N ASP A 301 -2.36 -18.58 7.72
CA ASP A 301 -3.01 -18.74 6.43
C ASP A 301 -4.42 -19.25 6.68
N ALA A 302 -5.40 -18.42 6.32
CA ALA A 302 -6.81 -18.75 6.42
C ALA A 302 -7.40 -18.93 5.00
N PRO A 303 -7.81 -20.15 4.58
CA PRO A 303 -7.47 -21.46 5.15
C PRO A 303 -6.89 -22.48 4.12
N PRO A 304 -5.70 -23.08 4.36
CA PRO A 304 -5.07 -24.02 3.43
C PRO A 304 -5.72 -25.42 3.35
N ASN A 305 -6.86 -25.67 3.99
CA ASN A 305 -7.61 -26.94 3.89
C ASN A 305 -9.13 -26.77 3.66
N TYR A 306 -9.59 -25.55 3.42
CA TYR A 306 -11.01 -25.24 3.18
C TYR A 306 -11.44 -25.49 1.71
N LEU A 307 -10.46 -25.56 0.81
CA LEU A 307 -10.60 -25.69 -0.64
C LEU A 307 -11.32 -26.96 -1.11
N SER A 308 -11.32 -28.04 -0.33
CA SER A 308 -11.99 -29.29 -0.73
C SER A 308 -13.52 -29.28 -0.50
N GLU A 309 -14.02 -28.40 0.37
CA GLU A 309 -15.45 -28.32 0.72
C GLU A 309 -16.16 -27.08 0.15
N ALA A 310 -15.43 -26.03 -0.26
CA ALA A 310 -15.98 -24.76 -0.74
C ALA A 310 -16.59 -24.80 -2.16
N GLY A 311 -16.17 -25.77 -2.99
CA GLY A 311 -16.78 -25.99 -4.31
C GLY A 311 -18.19 -26.57 -4.27
N ALA A 312 -18.71 -26.91 -3.08
CA ALA A 312 -20.06 -27.40 -2.89
C ALA A 312 -21.02 -26.21 -2.65
N SER A 313 -21.87 -25.92 -3.63
CA SER A 313 -23.07 -25.09 -3.41
C SER A 313 -24.11 -25.93 -2.66
N ASP A 314 -23.86 -26.13 -1.36
CA ASP A 314 -24.63 -27.01 -0.47
C ASP A 314 -25.42 -26.25 0.60
N GLY A 315 -25.45 -24.91 0.53
CA GLY A 315 -26.19 -24.06 1.47
C GLY A 315 -25.45 -23.80 2.78
N ASN A 316 -24.18 -24.21 2.90
CA ASN A 316 -23.37 -24.03 4.11
C ASN A 316 -22.35 -22.86 4.03
N GLU A 317 -22.46 -22.02 3.01
CA GLU A 317 -21.53 -20.91 2.71
C GLU A 317 -21.43 -19.91 3.87
N THR A 318 -22.53 -19.72 4.59
CA THR A 318 -22.58 -18.80 5.75
C THR A 318 -21.71 -19.29 6.91
N ASN A 319 -21.87 -20.55 7.32
CA ASN A 319 -21.09 -21.11 8.43
C ASN A 319 -19.61 -21.17 8.07
N ARG A 320 -19.33 -21.51 6.81
CA ARG A 320 -17.98 -21.52 6.26
C ARG A 320 -17.29 -20.16 6.34
N LEU A 321 -17.96 -19.08 5.93
CA LEU A 321 -17.41 -17.73 6.06
C LEU A 321 -17.31 -17.31 7.55
N LEU A 322 -18.20 -17.76 8.43
CA LEU A 322 -18.04 -17.56 9.88
C LEU A 322 -16.78 -18.23 10.42
N TYR A 323 -16.47 -19.46 9.97
CA TYR A 323 -15.23 -20.15 10.34
C TYR A 323 -13.99 -19.43 9.79
N MET A 324 -14.04 -18.93 8.54
CA MET A 324 -12.96 -18.14 7.97
C MET A 324 -12.71 -16.89 8.80
N LEU A 325 -13.76 -16.12 9.12
CA LEU A 325 -13.65 -14.91 9.95
C LEU A 325 -13.19 -15.23 11.38
N ALA A 326 -13.64 -16.34 11.95
CA ALA A 326 -13.14 -16.83 13.24
C ALA A 326 -11.65 -17.19 13.17
N ALA A 327 -11.16 -17.73 12.06
CA ALA A 327 -9.73 -18.00 11.85
C ALA A 327 -8.89 -16.72 11.71
N LEU A 328 -9.48 -15.63 11.21
CA LEU A 328 -8.86 -14.29 11.17
C LEU A 328 -8.89 -13.57 12.52
N SER A 329 -9.77 -13.98 13.44
CA SER A 329 -10.02 -13.30 14.72
C SER A 329 -8.80 -13.24 15.66
N PRO A 330 -7.93 -14.26 15.77
CA PRO A 330 -6.74 -14.20 16.62
C PRO A 330 -5.66 -13.21 16.15
N ALA A 331 -5.70 -12.77 14.89
CA ALA A 331 -4.66 -11.92 14.33
C ALA A 331 -4.86 -10.42 14.62
N ASN A 332 -3.80 -9.72 15.00
CA ASN A 332 -3.86 -8.27 15.18
C ASN A 332 -3.70 -7.48 13.87
N ALA A 333 -3.20 -8.12 12.80
CA ALA A 333 -3.28 -7.58 11.45
C ALA A 333 -3.93 -8.55 10.47
N LEU A 334 -4.65 -7.99 9.51
CA LEU A 334 -5.28 -8.70 8.41
C LEU A 334 -4.69 -8.21 7.09
N PHE A 335 -4.09 -9.12 6.32
CA PHE A 335 -3.66 -8.84 4.95
C PHE A 335 -4.62 -9.51 3.97
N LEU A 336 -5.30 -8.70 3.15
CA LEU A 336 -6.31 -9.14 2.20
C LEU A 336 -5.78 -8.88 0.79
N SER A 337 -5.31 -9.90 0.08
CA SER A 337 -4.91 -9.80 -1.34
C SER A 337 -5.93 -10.52 -2.20
N VAL A 338 -6.90 -9.75 -2.69
CA VAL A 338 -8.19 -10.25 -3.21
C VAL A 338 -8.69 -9.33 -4.31
N HIS A 339 -9.64 -9.79 -5.13
CA HIS A 339 -10.28 -8.90 -6.10
C HIS A 339 -11.28 -8.00 -5.40
N GLY A 340 -11.46 -6.77 -5.92
CA GLY A 340 -12.46 -5.85 -5.41
C GLY A 340 -13.37 -5.32 -6.52
N SER A 341 -14.63 -5.04 -6.17
CA SER A 341 -15.62 -4.51 -7.12
C SER A 341 -15.44 -3.00 -7.34
N MET A 342 -15.80 -2.52 -8.53
CA MET A 342 -15.87 -1.08 -8.84
C MET A 342 -17.18 -0.46 -8.31
N PRO A 343 -17.18 0.78 -7.79
CA PRO A 343 -18.43 1.50 -7.49
C PRO A 343 -19.29 1.68 -8.77
N PRO A 344 -20.62 1.92 -8.65
CA PRO A 344 -21.37 2.25 -7.44
C PRO A 344 -21.93 1.03 -6.69
N GLN A 345 -21.60 -0.20 -7.11
CA GLN A 345 -22.13 -1.39 -6.45
C GLN A 345 -21.63 -1.49 -4.99
N PRO A 346 -22.41 -2.11 -4.09
CA PRO A 346 -21.93 -2.49 -2.78
C PRO A 346 -20.60 -3.22 -2.89
N GLN A 347 -19.67 -2.88 -1.99
CA GLN A 347 -18.31 -3.40 -2.11
C GLN A 347 -18.28 -4.90 -1.83
N VAL A 348 -17.49 -5.59 -2.65
CA VAL A 348 -17.25 -7.02 -2.60
C VAL A 348 -15.74 -7.25 -2.66
N PHE A 349 -15.23 -8.17 -1.82
CA PHE A 349 -13.95 -8.82 -2.03
C PHE A 349 -14.14 -10.29 -2.39
N ALA A 350 -13.47 -10.76 -3.44
CA ALA A 350 -13.68 -12.10 -3.99
C ALA A 350 -12.39 -12.76 -4.50
N ALA A 351 -12.44 -14.09 -4.64
CA ALA A 351 -11.53 -14.86 -5.48
C ALA A 351 -11.88 -14.70 -6.97
N SER A 352 -10.88 -14.82 -7.86
CA SER A 352 -11.02 -14.43 -9.27
C SER A 352 -11.53 -15.51 -10.22
N ASP A 353 -11.34 -16.77 -9.88
CA ASP A 353 -11.62 -17.91 -10.76
C ASP A 353 -13.10 -18.34 -10.71
N GLY A 354 -13.96 -17.52 -10.12
CA GLY A 354 -15.37 -17.83 -9.92
C GLY A 354 -15.60 -18.97 -8.92
N SER A 355 -14.55 -19.43 -8.24
CA SER A 355 -14.60 -20.55 -7.30
C SER A 355 -15.41 -20.29 -6.02
N HIS A 356 -15.82 -19.03 -5.79
CA HIS A 356 -16.40 -18.58 -4.53
C HIS A 356 -15.52 -18.92 -3.30
N GLU A 357 -14.22 -19.18 -3.47
CA GLU A 357 -13.30 -19.66 -2.44
C GLU A 357 -13.31 -18.78 -1.18
N TYR A 358 -13.46 -17.47 -1.35
CA TYR A 358 -13.87 -16.57 -0.28
C TYR A 358 -14.58 -15.36 -0.91
N PHE A 359 -15.57 -14.84 -0.18
CA PHE A 359 -16.47 -13.81 -0.66
C PHE A 359 -16.90 -12.94 0.51
N LEU A 360 -16.29 -11.75 0.62
CA LEU A 360 -16.67 -10.74 1.61
C LEU A 360 -17.56 -9.72 0.92
N MET A 361 -18.74 -9.47 1.48
CA MET A 361 -19.63 -8.43 0.98
C MET A 361 -20.06 -7.52 2.11
N THR A 362 -20.31 -6.27 1.77
CA THR A 362 -20.85 -5.26 2.70
C THR A 362 -22.27 -5.54 3.13
N ARG A 363 -23.03 -6.26 2.29
CA ARG A 363 -24.39 -6.73 2.59
C ARG A 363 -24.49 -8.20 2.19
N GLY A 364 -24.90 -9.07 3.10
CA GLY A 364 -24.99 -10.51 2.85
C GLY A 364 -24.53 -11.36 4.04
N LEU A 365 -24.44 -12.67 3.82
CA LEU A 365 -24.15 -13.64 4.87
C LEU A 365 -22.70 -14.14 4.85
N PRO A 366 -22.12 -14.38 6.05
CA PRO A 366 -22.45 -13.77 7.33
C PRO A 366 -22.20 -12.27 7.32
N PRO A 367 -23.02 -11.52 8.07
CA PRO A 367 -22.78 -10.10 8.26
C PRO A 367 -21.49 -9.94 9.05
N LEU A 368 -20.47 -9.39 8.40
CA LEU A 368 -19.25 -8.93 9.07
C LEU A 368 -19.57 -7.93 10.21
N GLU A 369 -20.77 -7.34 10.19
CA GLU A 369 -21.33 -6.41 11.19
C GLU A 369 -21.27 -6.97 12.63
N ASN A 370 -21.31 -8.28 12.80
CA ASN A 370 -21.27 -8.92 14.12
C ASN A 370 -19.86 -9.35 14.57
N GLN A 371 -18.83 -9.10 13.75
CA GLN A 371 -17.46 -9.43 14.06
C GLN A 371 -16.75 -8.23 14.68
N SER A 372 -16.04 -8.45 15.79
CA SER A 372 -15.14 -7.44 16.34
C SER A 372 -13.83 -7.44 15.56
N PHE A 373 -13.45 -6.27 15.09
CA PHE A 373 -12.12 -5.99 14.54
C PHE A 373 -11.31 -5.08 15.47
N GLU A 374 -11.67 -5.04 16.75
CA GLU A 374 -11.04 -4.17 17.76
C GLU A 374 -9.52 -4.22 17.69
N ASN A 375 -8.91 -3.03 17.56
CA ASN A 375 -7.46 -2.83 17.50
C ASN A 375 -6.74 -3.52 16.33
N LYS A 376 -7.45 -3.98 15.30
CA LYS A 376 -6.82 -4.60 14.12
C LYS A 376 -6.36 -3.56 13.10
N ILE A 377 -5.26 -3.86 12.43
CA ILE A 377 -4.80 -3.14 11.24
C ILE A 377 -5.14 -3.99 10.02
N VAL A 378 -5.92 -3.43 9.10
CA VAL A 378 -6.34 -4.12 7.87
C VAL A 378 -5.59 -3.53 6.67
N LEU A 379 -4.97 -4.39 5.89
CA LEU A 379 -4.21 -4.04 4.69
C LEU A 379 -4.87 -4.74 3.49
N ALA A 380 -5.52 -3.98 2.62
CA ALA A 380 -6.28 -4.50 1.49
C ALA A 380 -5.59 -4.21 0.16
N ASP A 381 -4.94 -5.24 -0.37
CA ASP A 381 -4.50 -5.32 -1.75
C ASP A 381 -5.66 -5.79 -2.65
N ALA A 382 -6.60 -4.87 -2.90
CA ALA A 382 -7.79 -5.13 -3.70
C ALA A 382 -8.21 -3.89 -4.48
N CYS A 383 -8.63 -4.05 -5.74
CA CYS A 383 -9.16 -2.96 -6.55
C CYS A 383 -10.30 -2.24 -5.82
N TYR A 384 -10.24 -0.90 -5.76
CA TYR A 384 -11.22 -0.07 -5.06
C TYR A 384 -11.41 -0.43 -3.57
N GLY A 385 -10.41 -1.08 -2.96
CA GLY A 385 -10.42 -1.55 -1.58
C GLY A 385 -10.72 -0.44 -0.58
N GLY A 386 -10.17 0.75 -0.80
CA GLY A 386 -10.42 1.98 -0.05
C GLY A 386 -11.13 3.06 -0.87
N ASN A 387 -12.05 2.70 -1.78
CA ASN A 387 -12.74 3.72 -2.59
C ASN A 387 -13.74 4.55 -1.75
N PRO A 388 -13.71 5.90 -1.83
CA PRO A 388 -14.49 6.76 -0.95
C PRO A 388 -15.92 7.04 -1.45
N TYR A 389 -16.31 6.51 -2.60
CA TYR A 389 -17.56 6.85 -3.30
C TYR A 389 -18.69 5.86 -3.06
N ARG A 390 -18.71 5.24 -1.88
CA ARG A 390 -19.78 4.32 -1.46
C ARG A 390 -20.54 4.85 -0.26
N ALA A 391 -21.79 4.40 -0.11
CA ALA A 391 -22.53 4.63 1.11
C ALA A 391 -21.85 3.93 2.29
N GLU A 392 -22.11 4.41 3.50
CA GLU A 392 -21.49 3.90 4.74
C GLU A 392 -21.67 2.38 4.89
N ASN A 393 -22.87 1.86 4.63
CA ASN A 393 -23.21 0.44 4.72
C ASN A 393 -22.94 -0.35 3.42
N GLU A 394 -22.22 0.25 2.48
CA GLU A 394 -21.81 -0.35 1.19
C GLU A 394 -20.28 -0.34 1.05
N SER A 395 -19.55 0.11 2.07
CA SER A 395 -18.09 0.20 2.10
C SER A 395 -17.50 -0.82 3.08
N LEU A 396 -16.63 -1.72 2.60
CA LEU A 396 -15.90 -2.66 3.45
C LEU A 396 -14.96 -1.95 4.44
N PRO A 397 -14.18 -0.92 4.03
CA PRO A 397 -13.40 -0.14 4.99
C PRO A 397 -14.25 0.42 6.13
N MET A 398 -15.41 1.01 5.82
CA MET A 398 -16.32 1.53 6.84
C MET A 398 -16.80 0.41 7.77
N LEU A 399 -17.05 -0.78 7.22
CA LEU A 399 -17.44 -1.93 8.00
C LEU A 399 -16.36 -2.37 8.98
N PHE A 400 -15.09 -2.49 8.53
CA PHE A 400 -13.99 -2.84 9.42
C PHE A 400 -13.80 -1.80 10.53
N LEU A 401 -13.81 -0.52 10.16
CA LEU A 401 -13.59 0.60 11.08
C LEU A 401 -14.73 0.75 12.11
N ARG A 402 -16.00 0.67 11.70
CA ARG A 402 -17.14 0.75 12.65
C ARG A 402 -17.15 -0.40 13.65
N ASN A 403 -16.52 -1.51 13.30
CA ASN A 403 -16.38 -2.69 14.14
C ASN A 403 -15.05 -2.72 14.91
N GLY A 404 -14.35 -1.57 15.01
CA GLY A 404 -13.22 -1.37 15.91
C GLY A 404 -11.84 -1.55 15.29
N ALA A 405 -11.72 -1.77 13.97
CA ALA A 405 -10.41 -1.74 13.33
C ALA A 405 -9.72 -0.39 13.61
N ALA A 406 -8.48 -0.45 14.09
CA ALA A 406 -7.68 0.74 14.37
C ALA A 406 -7.29 1.48 13.08
N ALA A 407 -7.08 0.72 12.01
CA ALA A 407 -6.77 1.26 10.70
C ALA A 407 -7.14 0.32 9.56
N PHE A 408 -7.36 0.90 8.39
CA PHE A 408 -7.57 0.23 7.12
C PHE A 408 -6.75 0.95 6.04
N LEU A 409 -5.88 0.23 5.33
CA LEU A 409 -5.15 0.72 4.17
C LEU A 409 -5.69 0.04 2.91
N GLY A 410 -6.08 0.80 1.89
CA GLY A 410 -6.56 0.21 0.62
C GLY A 410 -6.55 1.20 -0.53
N SER A 411 -6.71 0.69 -1.76
CA SER A 411 -6.67 1.50 -2.97
C SER A 411 -7.99 2.20 -3.28
N THR A 412 -7.95 3.47 -3.70
CA THR A 412 -9.13 4.21 -4.14
C THR A 412 -9.58 3.79 -5.54
N THR A 413 -8.67 3.28 -6.38
CA THR A 413 -8.88 2.83 -7.77
C THR A 413 -8.36 1.40 -7.98
N SER A 414 -8.23 0.95 -9.23
CA SER A 414 -7.68 -0.37 -9.56
C SER A 414 -6.29 -0.59 -8.94
N ALA A 415 -6.18 -1.61 -8.09
CA ALA A 415 -4.90 -2.04 -7.55
C ALA A 415 -4.15 -2.82 -8.64
N LEU A 416 -2.95 -2.38 -8.96
CA LEU A 416 -2.07 -3.14 -9.84
C LEU A 416 -1.22 -4.06 -8.97
N ALA A 417 -1.59 -5.34 -8.93
CA ALA A 417 -0.69 -6.36 -8.44
C ALA A 417 0.37 -6.65 -9.49
N ASN A 418 1.57 -7.06 -9.06
CA ASN A 418 2.57 -7.51 -9.99
C ASN A 418 2.09 -8.76 -10.74
N ARG A 419 2.17 -8.70 -12.07
CA ARG A 419 1.62 -9.71 -13.00
C ARG A 419 2.26 -11.10 -12.90
N LYS A 420 3.25 -11.30 -12.03
CA LYS A 420 3.83 -12.60 -11.75
C LYS A 420 3.34 -13.06 -10.38
N VAL A 421 2.27 -13.86 -10.40
CA VAL A 421 2.14 -15.00 -9.47
C VAL A 421 3.41 -15.82 -9.64
N SER A 422 4.47 -15.42 -8.93
CA SER A 422 5.74 -16.10 -8.98
C SER A 422 5.71 -17.12 -7.84
N SER A 423 5.99 -18.37 -8.17
CA SER A 423 6.43 -19.39 -7.20
C SER A 423 7.88 -19.11 -6.76
N GLN A 424 8.31 -17.84 -6.77
CA GLN A 424 9.62 -17.46 -6.28
C GLN A 424 9.45 -17.07 -4.83
N ASN A 425 10.15 -17.83 -3.97
CA ASN A 425 10.45 -17.37 -2.63
C ASN A 425 11.50 -16.25 -2.75
N PHE A 426 11.22 -15.11 -2.13
CA PHE A 426 12.22 -14.07 -1.93
C PHE A 426 12.86 -14.30 -0.56
N ASP A 427 14.16 -14.57 -0.57
CA ASP A 427 14.96 -14.67 0.66
C ASP A 427 15.61 -13.31 1.01
N ASP A 428 15.54 -12.34 0.08
CA ASP A 428 16.10 -11.01 0.21
C ASP A 428 14.99 -9.95 0.07
N GLU A 429 14.77 -9.17 1.13
CA GLU A 429 13.79 -8.08 1.17
C GLU A 429 13.93 -7.11 0.01
N ARG A 430 15.16 -6.87 -0.45
CA ARG A 430 15.42 -5.91 -1.54
C ARG A 430 14.77 -6.36 -2.84
N GLU A 431 14.58 -7.66 -3.04
CA GLU A 431 13.87 -8.22 -4.20
C GLU A 431 12.36 -7.95 -4.11
N ILE A 432 11.74 -8.13 -2.93
CA ILE A 432 10.33 -7.76 -2.70
C ILE A 432 10.12 -6.27 -2.96
N LEU A 433 10.99 -5.41 -2.42
CA LEU A 433 10.89 -3.97 -2.60
C LEU A 433 11.08 -3.56 -4.08
N ALA A 434 11.91 -4.30 -4.82
CA ALA A 434 12.15 -4.06 -6.24
C ALA A 434 11.03 -4.54 -7.16
N LEU A 435 10.07 -5.33 -6.65
CA LEU A 435 8.87 -5.64 -7.43
C LEU A 435 8.10 -4.36 -7.78
N GLY A 436 8.14 -3.34 -6.92
CA GLY A 436 7.24 -2.18 -7.04
C GLY A 436 5.79 -2.60 -6.83
N SER A 437 4.85 -1.67 -7.03
CA SER A 437 3.41 -1.85 -6.88
C SER A 437 2.91 -2.18 -5.45
N SER A 438 1.68 -2.71 -5.33
CA SER A 438 1.00 -2.91 -4.05
C SER A 438 1.72 -3.89 -3.11
N THR A 439 2.40 -4.92 -3.64
CA THR A 439 3.14 -5.90 -2.81
C THR A 439 4.24 -5.22 -1.98
N ALA A 440 5.11 -4.44 -2.63
CA ALA A 440 6.20 -3.73 -1.98
C ALA A 440 5.68 -2.71 -0.96
N LEU A 441 4.57 -2.02 -1.29
CA LEU A 441 3.90 -1.09 -0.39
C LEU A 441 3.47 -1.80 0.91
N HIS A 442 2.68 -2.87 0.82
CA HIS A 442 2.15 -3.56 1.99
C HIS A 442 3.25 -4.22 2.83
N TYR A 443 4.25 -4.82 2.17
CA TYR A 443 5.41 -5.38 2.87
C TYR A 443 6.11 -4.32 3.71
N ARG A 444 6.42 -3.14 3.14
CA ARG A 444 7.11 -2.06 3.87
C ARG A 444 6.26 -1.49 5.01
N VAL A 445 4.94 -1.42 4.82
CA VAL A 445 4.01 -1.02 5.89
C VAL A 445 4.08 -2.03 7.04
N LEU A 446 3.94 -3.33 6.75
CA LEU A 446 4.00 -4.38 7.76
C LEU A 446 5.33 -4.41 8.49
N LYS A 447 6.44 -4.23 7.78
CA LYS A 447 7.77 -4.14 8.37
C LYS A 447 7.85 -2.97 9.35
N GLY A 448 7.38 -1.79 8.96
CA GLY A 448 7.38 -0.62 9.84
C GLY A 448 6.57 -0.86 11.11
N LEU A 449 5.37 -1.43 10.96
CA LEU A 449 4.53 -1.81 12.09
C LEU A 449 5.18 -2.88 12.98
N ALA A 450 5.88 -3.86 12.41
CA ALA A 450 6.60 -4.88 13.18
C ALA A 450 7.78 -4.31 13.97
N THR A 451 8.34 -3.18 13.52
CA THR A 451 9.42 -2.45 14.22
C THR A 451 8.92 -1.28 15.07
N GLY A 452 7.61 -1.22 15.37
CA GLY A 452 7.02 -0.18 16.23
C GLY A 452 6.93 1.21 15.60
N GLU A 453 7.08 1.34 14.27
CA GLU A 453 6.81 2.60 13.57
C GLU A 453 5.33 2.99 13.73
N ARG A 454 5.05 4.30 13.70
CA ARG A 454 3.66 4.76 13.55
C ARG A 454 3.14 4.33 12.19
N ILE A 455 1.86 3.94 12.12
CA ILE A 455 1.27 3.47 10.86
C ILE A 455 1.40 4.51 9.73
N GLY A 456 1.26 5.80 10.04
CA GLY A 456 1.44 6.87 9.07
C GLY A 456 2.89 6.98 8.56
N ASP A 457 3.89 6.75 9.41
CA ASP A 457 5.29 6.74 9.01
C ASP A 457 5.61 5.51 8.15
N ALA A 458 5.06 4.35 8.52
CA ALA A 458 5.21 3.11 7.76
C ALA A 458 4.62 3.25 6.34
N VAL A 459 3.43 3.85 6.22
CA VAL A 459 2.80 4.16 4.91
C VAL A 459 3.61 5.18 4.12
N LYS A 460 4.07 6.26 4.77
CA LYS A 460 4.91 7.28 4.11
C LYS A 460 6.23 6.68 3.61
N ALA A 461 6.88 5.85 4.41
CA ALA A 461 8.10 5.15 4.02
C ALA A 461 7.84 4.16 2.87
N ALA A 462 6.74 3.41 2.93
CA ALA A 462 6.33 2.51 1.84
C ALA A 462 6.13 3.22 0.51
N ARG A 463 5.51 4.41 0.51
CA ARG A 463 5.40 5.24 -0.69
C ARG A 463 6.75 5.68 -1.23
N ARG A 464 7.72 5.97 -0.35
CA ARG A 464 9.10 6.31 -0.77
C ARG A 464 9.85 5.14 -1.37
N GLU A 465 9.42 3.90 -1.16
CA GLU A 465 9.98 2.74 -1.86
C GLU A 465 9.49 2.63 -3.31
N MET A 466 8.35 3.27 -3.64
CA MET A 466 7.78 3.25 -4.99
C MET A 466 8.65 4.05 -5.97
N GLN A 467 8.82 3.53 -7.18
CA GLN A 467 9.69 4.11 -8.17
C GLN A 467 9.05 5.30 -8.89
N HIS A 468 9.74 6.45 -8.84
CA HIS A 468 9.43 7.60 -9.70
C HIS A 468 9.64 7.28 -11.19
N GLY A 469 8.72 7.72 -12.05
CA GLY A 469 8.71 7.48 -13.49
C GLY A 469 8.20 6.08 -13.89
N ASN A 470 7.82 5.25 -12.92
CA ASN A 470 7.08 4.01 -13.17
C ASN A 470 5.60 4.24 -12.87
N ALA A 471 4.79 4.27 -13.92
CA ALA A 471 3.37 4.60 -13.82
C ALA A 471 2.57 3.71 -12.85
N ALA A 472 2.94 2.42 -12.70
CA ALA A 472 2.24 1.51 -11.78
C ALA A 472 2.59 1.80 -10.31
N ASP A 473 3.85 2.14 -10.05
CA ASP A 473 4.34 2.51 -8.73
C ASP A 473 3.81 3.89 -8.32
N GLU A 474 3.81 4.86 -9.24
CA GLU A 474 3.20 6.18 -9.04
C GLU A 474 1.71 6.05 -8.74
N LEU A 475 0.97 5.23 -9.50
CA LEU A 475 -0.44 4.97 -9.22
C LEU A 475 -0.61 4.40 -7.80
N THR A 476 0.20 3.39 -7.44
CA THR A 476 0.16 2.76 -6.12
C THR A 476 0.39 3.78 -5.01
N SER A 477 1.41 4.63 -5.15
CA SER A 477 1.71 5.70 -4.19
C SER A 477 0.54 6.66 -3.97
N ILE A 478 -0.16 7.03 -5.06
CA ILE A 478 -1.26 8.00 -5.02
C ILE A 478 -2.54 7.36 -4.47
N GLN A 479 -2.89 6.16 -4.91
CA GLN A 479 -4.22 5.58 -4.70
C GLN A 479 -4.42 4.90 -3.35
N TYR A 480 -3.35 4.46 -2.68
CA TYR A 480 -3.49 3.80 -1.39
C TYR A 480 -3.69 4.82 -0.28
N VAL A 481 -4.84 4.77 0.39
CA VAL A 481 -5.24 5.72 1.43
C VAL A 481 -5.30 5.02 2.78
N LEU A 482 -4.79 5.69 3.81
CA LEU A 482 -4.86 5.24 5.19
C LEU A 482 -6.14 5.79 5.83
N TYR A 483 -7.07 4.90 6.16
CA TYR A 483 -8.18 5.20 7.02
C TYR A 483 -7.85 4.80 8.45
N GLY A 484 -7.93 5.74 9.39
CA GLY A 484 -7.47 5.61 10.76
C GLY A 484 -6.53 6.75 11.16
N ASP A 485 -6.16 6.78 12.43
CA ASP A 485 -5.24 7.77 12.97
C ASP A 485 -3.79 7.42 12.58
N PRO A 486 -3.09 8.29 11.81
CA PRO A 486 -1.73 8.03 11.34
C PRO A 486 -0.68 8.01 12.46
N THR A 487 -1.03 8.47 13.66
CA THR A 487 -0.12 8.54 14.80
C THR A 487 -0.07 7.29 15.65
N LEU A 488 -0.96 6.32 15.40
CA LEU A 488 -1.01 5.08 16.16
C LEU A 488 0.29 4.29 16.00
N ARG A 489 0.85 3.91 17.14
CA ARG A 489 1.97 2.99 17.24
C ARG A 489 1.49 1.59 17.53
N THR A 490 2.16 0.63 16.94
CA THR A 490 2.12 -0.74 17.41
C THR A 490 3.07 -0.87 18.60
N SER A 491 2.66 -1.51 19.69
CA SER A 491 3.59 -1.81 20.78
C SER A 491 4.63 -2.85 20.33
N GLU A 492 5.88 -2.69 20.75
CA GLU A 492 6.93 -3.73 20.64
C GLU A 492 6.57 -5.02 21.39
#